data_AF-L0GVB1-F1
#
_entry.id   AF-L0GVB1-F1
#
_cell.length_a   1.000
_cell.length_b   1.000
_cell.length_c   1.000
_cell.angle_alpha   90.00
_cell.angle_beta   90.00
_cell.angle_gamma   90.00
#
_symmetry.space_group_name_H-M   'P 1'
#
loop_
_entity.id
_entity.type
_entity.pdbx_description
1 polymer ?
#
loop_
_entity_poly.entity_id
_entity_poly.type
_entity_poly.pdbx_seq_one_letter_code
_entity_poly.pdbx_strand_id
1 'polypeptide(L)'
;MASHTGRLVLSPSDPDAAPDPTQLRDGLTDAGLLGEPILSVPGAYRVGPQFLVLITFAGCAVHLETEATGDDARPFTHVRLTGPEPESRFRQGRNTRPPRCPRCRERLSDWRSRLQPGSPLACPACGMVAPACAWDWRTQAGCGRLFVDIEEVFPGEALPTPGLMDTLAAISGHPWRYFYQQDR
;
A
#
# COMPACT_ATOMS: atom_id res chain seq x y z
N MET A 1 -15.32 4.93 19.76
CA MET A 1 -14.68 3.70 19.26
C MET A 1 -14.00 4.07 17.96
N ALA A 2 -12.67 4.15 17.93
CA ALA A 2 -11.93 4.54 16.74
C ALA A 2 -12.33 3.60 15.59
N SER A 3 -12.90 4.16 14.53
CA SER A 3 -13.22 3.41 13.31
C SER A 3 -11.94 2.74 12.84
N HIS A 4 -11.94 1.41 12.77
CA HIS A 4 -10.81 0.64 12.27
C HIS A 4 -10.49 1.06 10.85
N THR A 5 -9.43 1.82 10.66
CA THR A 5 -9.12 2.39 9.37
C THR A 5 -8.20 1.49 8.57
N GLY A 6 -8.48 1.47 7.27
CA GLY A 6 -7.65 0.79 6.30
C GLY A 6 -6.67 1.78 5.70
N ARG A 7 -5.86 1.25 4.79
CA ARG A 7 -5.00 2.04 3.94
C ARG A 7 -4.92 1.41 2.55
N LEU A 8 -4.83 2.26 1.55
CA LEU A 8 -4.38 1.89 0.21
C LEU A 8 -2.85 1.98 0.22
N VAL A 9 -2.18 0.86 -0.03
CA VAL A 9 -0.72 0.78 -0.07
C VAL A 9 -0.27 0.67 -1.51
N LEU A 10 0.66 1.54 -1.91
CA LEU A 10 1.36 1.44 -3.19
C LEU A 10 2.82 1.05 -2.95
N SER A 11 3.35 0.19 -3.79
CA SER A 11 4.77 -0.19 -3.78
C SER A 11 5.25 -0.54 -5.18
N PRO A 12 6.57 -0.53 -5.43
CA PRO A 12 7.13 -1.12 -6.64
C PRO A 12 6.66 -2.58 -6.82
N SER A 13 6.46 -2.97 -8.08
CA SER A 13 6.03 -4.32 -8.44
C SER A 13 7.14 -5.34 -8.18
N ASP A 14 8.39 -4.94 -8.43
CA ASP A 14 9.57 -5.64 -7.94
C ASP A 14 9.72 -5.37 -6.43
N PRO A 15 9.56 -6.38 -5.56
CA PRO A 15 9.60 -6.19 -4.12
C PRO A 15 10.96 -5.71 -3.59
N ASP A 16 12.05 -5.94 -4.34
CA ASP A 16 13.42 -5.61 -3.92
C ASP A 16 13.88 -4.25 -4.48
N ALA A 17 13.10 -3.64 -5.37
CA ALA A 17 13.32 -2.28 -5.83
C ALA A 17 13.20 -1.29 -4.66
N ALA A 18 14.21 -0.42 -4.54
CA ALA A 18 14.26 0.64 -3.55
C ALA A 18 14.60 1.98 -4.24
N PRO A 19 13.58 2.65 -4.80
CA PRO A 19 13.75 3.98 -5.37
C PRO A 19 14.34 4.97 -4.36
N ASP A 20 15.01 6.01 -4.84
CA ASP A 20 15.51 7.10 -4.00
C ASP A 20 14.32 7.77 -3.27
N PRO A 21 14.30 7.76 -1.92
CA PRO A 21 13.16 8.29 -1.15
C PRO A 21 13.01 9.81 -1.27
N THR A 22 14.12 10.53 -1.47
CA THR A 22 14.12 11.98 -1.64
C THR A 22 13.54 12.31 -3.00
N GLN A 23 14.00 11.66 -4.08
CA GLN A 23 13.43 11.87 -5.42
C GLN A 23 11.94 11.50 -5.46
N LEU A 24 11.55 10.41 -4.80
CA LEU A 24 10.16 10.00 -4.73
C LEU A 24 9.30 11.04 -3.99
N ARG A 25 9.75 11.52 -2.83
CA ARG A 25 9.04 12.56 -2.07
C ARG A 25 8.89 13.83 -2.90
N ASP A 26 9.97 14.30 -3.50
CA ASP A 26 9.98 15.56 -4.24
C ASP A 26 9.07 15.44 -5.48
N GLY A 27 9.19 14.35 -6.24
CA GLY A 27 8.32 14.09 -7.40
C GLY A 27 6.84 13.92 -7.04
N LEU A 28 6.50 13.31 -5.90
CA LEU A 28 5.11 13.20 -5.45
C LEU A 28 4.56 14.53 -4.90
N THR A 29 5.43 15.41 -4.40
CA THR A 29 5.07 16.78 -4.03
C THR A 29 4.77 17.60 -5.28
N ASP A 30 5.65 17.53 -6.30
CA ASP A 30 5.47 18.22 -7.58
C ASP A 30 4.22 17.74 -8.33
N ALA A 31 3.92 16.45 -8.26
CA ALA A 31 2.67 15.88 -8.80
C ALA A 31 1.41 16.33 -8.03
N GLY A 32 1.56 16.96 -6.87
CA GLY A 32 0.45 17.41 -6.02
C GLY A 32 -0.23 16.29 -5.24
N LEU A 33 0.41 15.13 -5.06
CA LEU A 33 -0.08 14.08 -4.17
C LEU A 33 0.24 14.42 -2.70
N LEU A 34 1.44 14.93 -2.42
CA LEU A 34 1.88 15.32 -1.09
C LEU A 34 1.68 16.82 -0.87
N GLY A 35 1.16 17.17 0.30
CA GLY A 35 1.15 18.53 0.83
C GLY A 35 2.21 18.72 1.90
N GLU A 36 1.92 19.57 2.90
CA GLU A 36 2.85 19.86 3.98
C GLU A 36 3.17 18.63 4.86
N PRO A 37 4.41 18.49 5.37
CA PRO A 37 4.77 17.42 6.28
C PRO A 37 4.02 17.53 7.62
N ILE A 38 3.59 16.39 8.16
CA ILE A 38 2.96 16.29 9.47
C ILE A 38 4.08 16.08 10.51
N LEU A 39 4.46 17.14 11.22
CA LEU A 39 5.63 17.14 12.10
C LEU A 39 5.57 16.11 13.24
N SER A 40 4.38 15.71 13.66
CA SER A 40 4.19 14.72 14.74
C SER A 40 4.35 13.27 14.28
N VAL A 41 4.35 12.99 12.97
CA VAL A 41 4.37 11.63 12.42
C VAL A 41 5.45 11.53 11.33
N PRO A 42 6.56 10.82 11.59
CA PRO A 42 7.66 10.69 10.62
C PRO A 42 7.20 10.12 9.28
N GLY A 43 7.59 10.80 8.19
CA GLY A 43 7.26 10.41 6.83
C GLY A 43 5.80 10.61 6.44
N ALA A 44 4.99 11.26 7.28
CA ALA A 44 3.60 11.59 6.95
C ALA A 44 3.48 13.02 6.40
N TYR A 45 2.54 13.18 5.49
CA TYR A 45 2.25 14.41 4.76
C TYR A 45 0.74 14.58 4.65
N ARG A 46 0.27 15.83 4.72
CA ARG A 46 -1.10 16.17 4.31
C ARG A 46 -1.30 15.77 2.85
N VAL A 47 -2.55 15.56 2.45
CA VAL A 47 -2.88 15.37 1.04
C VAL A 47 -2.60 16.64 0.24
N GLY A 48 -2.04 16.50 -0.95
CA GLY A 48 -1.74 17.62 -1.84
C GLY A 48 -2.94 18.06 -2.69
N PRO A 49 -2.80 19.16 -3.44
CA PRO A 49 -3.90 19.77 -4.20
C PRO A 49 -4.46 18.88 -5.33
N GLN A 50 -3.68 17.91 -5.83
CA GLN A 50 -4.10 16.98 -6.88
C GLN A 50 -4.56 15.62 -6.32
N PHE A 51 -4.67 15.47 -5.00
CA PHE A 51 -5.01 14.19 -4.37
C PHE A 51 -6.28 13.54 -4.93
N LEU A 52 -7.38 14.31 -5.02
CA LEU A 52 -8.67 13.81 -5.54
C LEU A 52 -8.67 13.56 -7.06
N VAL A 53 -7.66 14.06 -7.78
CA VAL A 53 -7.44 13.76 -9.20
C VAL A 53 -6.61 12.48 -9.35
N LEU A 54 -5.65 12.28 -8.45
CA LEU A 54 -4.72 11.15 -8.48
C LEU A 54 -5.29 9.87 -7.85
N ILE A 55 -6.27 10.01 -6.96
CA ILE A 55 -6.97 8.90 -6.28
C ILE A 55 -8.47 8.99 -6.58
N THR A 56 -9.02 7.92 -7.15
CA THR A 56 -10.47 7.77 -7.37
C THR A 56 -11.12 7.15 -6.15
N PHE A 57 -12.25 7.69 -5.72
CA PHE A 57 -13.07 7.13 -4.65
C PHE A 57 -14.36 6.52 -5.20
N ALA A 58 -14.64 5.27 -4.84
CA ALA A 58 -15.82 4.54 -5.23
C ALA A 58 -16.95 4.76 -4.21
N GLY A 59 -18.03 5.43 -4.65
CA GLY A 59 -19.25 5.62 -3.86
C GLY A 59 -19.58 7.09 -3.60
N CYS A 60 -20.87 7.42 -3.55
CA CYS A 60 -21.35 8.81 -3.42
C CYS A 60 -21.24 9.39 -1.99
N ALA A 61 -20.77 8.61 -1.03
CA ALA A 61 -20.79 8.95 0.40
C ALA A 61 -19.43 8.76 1.10
N VAL A 62 -18.32 8.80 0.34
CA VAL A 62 -16.99 8.75 0.96
C VAL A 62 -16.75 10.09 1.67
N HIS A 63 -16.73 10.06 3.00
CA HIS A 63 -16.39 11.22 3.81
C HIS A 63 -14.89 11.21 4.07
N LEU A 64 -14.16 12.07 3.35
CA LEU A 64 -12.73 12.26 3.57
C LEU A 64 -12.54 13.45 4.50
N GLU A 65 -12.12 13.18 5.73
CA GLU A 65 -11.57 14.21 6.59
C GLU A 65 -10.11 14.40 6.15
N THR A 66 -9.75 15.53 5.53
CA THR A 66 -8.38 15.78 5.03
C THR A 66 -7.58 16.72 5.93
N GLU A 67 -8.20 17.21 7.00
CA GLU A 67 -7.60 18.11 7.98
C GLU A 67 -7.80 17.57 9.39
N ALA A 68 -6.74 17.63 10.21
CA ALA A 68 -6.87 17.37 11.65
C ALA A 68 -7.63 18.53 12.32
N THR A 69 -8.85 18.27 12.81
CA THR A 69 -9.63 19.28 13.55
C THR A 69 -9.60 19.02 15.06
N GLY A 70 -8.96 19.92 15.82
CA GLY A 70 -9.10 20.06 17.28
C GLY A 70 -8.48 18.96 18.16
N ASP A 71 -8.58 19.12 19.49
CA ASP A 71 -8.01 18.22 20.52
C ASP A 71 -8.67 16.82 20.54
N ASP A 72 -9.86 16.66 19.94
CA ASP A 72 -10.56 15.38 19.73
C ASP A 72 -10.38 14.86 18.29
N ALA A 73 -9.23 15.16 17.66
CA ALA A 73 -8.98 14.86 16.24
C ALA A 73 -9.31 13.41 15.89
N ARG A 74 -10.39 13.25 15.13
CA ARG A 74 -10.66 11.99 14.44
C ARG A 74 -9.53 11.70 13.47
N PRO A 75 -9.27 10.42 13.17
CA PRO A 75 -8.33 10.07 12.13
C PRO A 75 -8.71 10.74 10.79
N PHE A 76 -7.74 11.35 10.12
CA PHE A 76 -7.92 12.07 8.85
C PHE A 76 -7.01 11.48 7.76
N THR A 77 -7.46 11.51 6.51
CA THR A 77 -6.74 11.03 5.33
C THR A 77 -5.45 11.81 5.13
N HIS A 78 -4.35 11.08 5.09
CA HIS A 78 -3.01 11.61 4.86
C HIS A 78 -2.16 10.59 4.10
N VAL A 79 -1.03 11.03 3.58
CA VAL A 79 -0.10 10.16 2.84
C VAL A 79 1.12 9.90 3.71
N ARG A 80 1.57 8.65 3.78
CA ARG A 80 2.77 8.28 4.52
C ARG A 80 3.75 7.52 3.63
N LEU A 81 4.99 8.01 3.60
CA LEU A 81 6.11 7.34 2.97
C LEU A 81 6.84 6.50 4.01
N THR A 82 7.02 5.21 3.74
CA THR A 82 7.78 4.30 4.62
C THR A 82 8.84 3.54 3.85
N GLY A 83 9.94 3.22 4.53
CA GLY A 83 11.13 2.64 3.92
C GLY A 83 12.13 3.72 3.44
N PRO A 84 13.14 3.33 2.65
CA PRO A 84 13.37 2.00 2.13
C PRO A 84 13.95 1.09 3.21
N GLU A 85 13.39 -0.09 3.34
CA GLU A 85 13.87 -1.12 4.25
C GLU A 85 15.10 -1.84 3.65
N PRO A 86 15.99 -2.42 4.49
CA PRO A 86 17.12 -3.20 4.00
C PRO A 86 16.69 -4.38 3.12
N GLU A 87 15.58 -5.03 3.47
CA GLU A 87 15.02 -6.19 2.78
C GLU A 87 13.53 -5.99 2.50
N SER A 88 13.01 -6.71 1.50
CA SER A 88 11.59 -6.62 1.13
C SER A 88 10.70 -7.13 2.26
N ARG A 89 9.70 -6.32 2.63
CA ARG A 89 8.74 -6.63 3.69
C ARG A 89 7.41 -7.06 3.10
N PHE A 90 6.91 -8.20 3.56
CA PHE A 90 5.53 -8.62 3.29
C PHE A 90 4.56 -7.87 4.20
N ARG A 91 3.60 -7.16 3.59
CA ARG A 91 2.53 -6.42 4.28
C ARG A 91 1.19 -7.11 4.06
N GLN A 92 0.49 -7.32 5.17
CA GLN A 92 -0.83 -7.95 5.22
C GLN A 92 -1.70 -7.27 6.28
N GLY A 93 -3.02 -7.43 6.16
CA GLY A 93 -4.01 -6.94 7.11
C GLY A 93 -5.05 -7.99 7.47
N ARG A 94 -6.03 -7.62 8.30
CA ARG A 94 -7.15 -8.53 8.63
C ARG A 94 -7.97 -8.92 7.38
N ASN A 95 -8.02 -8.03 6.39
CA ASN A 95 -8.70 -8.22 5.11
C ASN A 95 -7.95 -9.18 4.17
N THR A 96 -6.70 -9.56 4.46
CA THR A 96 -5.92 -10.43 3.57
C THR A 96 -6.63 -11.76 3.32
N ARG A 97 -6.74 -12.13 2.05
CA ARG A 97 -7.38 -13.35 1.57
C ARG A 97 -6.33 -14.36 1.10
N PRO A 98 -6.68 -15.66 1.02
CA PRO A 98 -5.76 -16.67 0.54
C PRO A 98 -5.17 -16.35 -0.84
N PRO A 99 -3.84 -16.46 -1.01
CA PRO A 99 -3.20 -16.20 -2.28
C PRO A 99 -3.39 -17.37 -3.26
N ARG A 100 -3.03 -17.14 -4.51
CA ARG A 100 -2.96 -18.18 -5.55
C ARG A 100 -1.52 -18.51 -5.90
N CYS A 101 -1.29 -19.78 -6.19
CA CYS A 101 0.00 -20.25 -6.69
C CYS A 101 0.33 -19.56 -8.03
N PRO A 102 1.52 -18.96 -8.20
CA PRO A 102 1.95 -18.39 -9.48
C PRO A 102 2.07 -19.44 -10.59
N ARG A 103 2.28 -20.72 -10.26
CA ARG A 103 2.45 -21.82 -11.22
C ARG A 103 1.13 -22.46 -11.65
N CYS A 104 0.34 -23.00 -10.71
CA CYS A 104 -0.88 -23.75 -11.02
C CYS A 104 -2.17 -23.02 -10.68
N ARG A 105 -2.10 -21.79 -10.14
CA ARG A 105 -3.25 -20.97 -9.71
C ARG A 105 -4.09 -21.53 -8.55
N GLU A 106 -3.70 -22.69 -8.00
CA GLU A 106 -4.33 -23.30 -6.82
C GLU A 106 -4.32 -22.33 -5.64
N ARG A 107 -5.40 -22.32 -4.87
CA ARG A 107 -5.56 -21.42 -3.72
C ARG A 107 -4.87 -22.01 -2.50
N LEU A 108 -4.06 -21.23 -1.80
CA LEU A 108 -3.45 -21.65 -0.53
C LEU A 108 -4.37 -21.32 0.64
N SER A 109 -5.43 -22.11 0.85
CA SER A 109 -6.50 -21.81 1.81
C SER A 109 -6.01 -21.64 3.26
N ASP A 110 -5.02 -22.42 3.68
CA ASP A 110 -4.42 -22.44 5.02
C ASP A 110 -3.18 -21.54 5.16
N TRP A 111 -2.98 -20.60 4.24
CA TRP A 111 -1.82 -19.72 4.16
C TRP A 111 -1.45 -19.05 5.49
N ARG A 112 -2.41 -18.64 6.33
CA ARG A 112 -2.14 -17.96 7.61
C ARG A 112 -1.29 -18.80 8.55
N SER A 113 -1.55 -20.11 8.59
CA SER A 113 -0.80 -21.04 9.43
C SER A 113 0.58 -21.36 8.87
N ARG A 114 0.78 -21.16 7.56
CA ARG A 114 2.03 -21.44 6.84
C ARG A 114 2.95 -20.22 6.72
N LEU A 115 2.38 -19.01 6.82
CA LEU A 115 3.11 -17.78 6.66
C LEU A 115 3.97 -17.54 7.91
N GLN A 116 5.27 -17.75 7.77
CA GLN A 116 6.27 -17.37 8.75
C GLN A 116 7.21 -16.32 8.13
N PRO A 117 7.63 -15.29 8.88
CA PRO A 117 8.61 -14.33 8.39
C PRO A 117 9.87 -15.03 7.88
N GLY A 118 10.33 -14.68 6.67
CA GLY A 118 11.52 -15.26 6.04
C GLY A 118 11.35 -16.66 5.45
N SER A 119 10.26 -17.37 5.74
CA SER A 119 10.03 -18.73 5.23
C SER A 119 9.28 -18.74 3.90
N PRO A 120 9.67 -19.59 2.94
CA PRO A 120 8.93 -19.75 1.69
C PRO A 120 7.61 -20.50 1.92
N LEU A 121 6.66 -20.26 1.03
CA LEU A 121 5.38 -20.97 0.97
C LEU A 121 5.45 -22.06 -0.10
N ALA A 122 4.93 -23.24 0.23
CA ALA A 122 4.84 -24.39 -0.67
C ALA A 122 3.40 -24.62 -1.15
N CYS A 123 3.23 -24.83 -2.46
CA CYS A 123 1.95 -25.17 -3.06
C CYS A 123 1.64 -26.67 -2.91
N PRO A 124 0.52 -27.04 -2.27
CA PRO A 124 0.19 -28.45 -2.07
C PRO A 124 -0.20 -29.18 -3.36
N ALA A 125 -0.65 -28.47 -4.40
CA ALA A 125 -1.10 -29.09 -5.65
C ALA A 125 0.02 -29.34 -6.66
N CYS A 126 1.00 -28.43 -6.79
CA CYS A 126 2.05 -28.53 -7.81
C CYS A 126 3.48 -28.58 -7.25
N GLY A 127 3.63 -28.53 -5.92
CA GLY A 127 4.94 -28.58 -5.25
C GLY A 127 5.82 -27.33 -5.40
N MET A 128 5.35 -26.28 -6.07
CA MET A 128 6.12 -25.04 -6.20
C MET A 128 6.39 -24.41 -4.83
N VAL A 129 7.64 -24.01 -4.58
CA VAL A 129 8.09 -23.33 -3.36
C VAL A 129 8.62 -21.96 -3.74
N ALA A 130 8.11 -20.91 -3.10
CA ALA A 130 8.54 -19.53 -3.36
C ALA A 130 8.32 -18.63 -2.14
N PRO A 131 9.06 -17.51 -2.00
CA PRO A 131 8.82 -16.53 -0.95
C PRO A 131 7.39 -15.99 -1.04
N ALA A 132 6.83 -15.53 0.10
CA ALA A 132 5.47 -14.99 0.15
C ALA A 132 5.24 -13.90 -0.92
N CYS A 133 6.24 -13.06 -1.20
CA CYS A 133 6.17 -11.99 -2.20
C CYS A 133 5.93 -12.45 -3.64
N ALA A 134 6.28 -13.69 -3.97
CA ALA A 134 6.10 -14.27 -5.31
C ALA A 134 4.72 -14.93 -5.50
N TRP A 135 3.92 -15.04 -4.43
CA TRP A 135 2.55 -15.54 -4.51
C TRP A 135 1.59 -14.46 -5.01
N ASP A 136 0.52 -14.86 -5.69
CA ASP A 136 -0.49 -13.92 -6.17
C ASP A 136 -1.49 -13.61 -5.05
N TRP A 137 -1.25 -12.49 -4.36
CA TRP A 137 -2.11 -11.91 -3.34
C TRP A 137 -3.16 -10.95 -3.90
N ARG A 138 -3.18 -10.74 -5.22
CA ARG A 138 -4.01 -9.72 -5.90
C ARG A 138 -3.82 -8.36 -5.22
N THR A 139 -4.91 -7.71 -4.80
CA THR A 139 -4.90 -6.42 -4.07
C THR A 139 -5.09 -6.59 -2.56
N GLN A 140 -4.83 -7.77 -1.99
CA GLN A 140 -5.17 -8.10 -0.59
C GLN A 140 -3.96 -8.17 0.35
N ALA A 141 -2.76 -8.14 -0.21
CA ALA A 141 -1.46 -8.06 0.47
C ALA A 141 -0.39 -7.77 -0.60
N GLY A 142 0.82 -7.42 -0.16
CA GLY A 142 1.92 -7.17 -1.08
C GLY A 142 3.27 -7.11 -0.40
N CYS A 143 4.30 -6.86 -1.19
CA CYS A 143 5.66 -6.67 -0.72
C CYS A 143 6.29 -5.42 -1.31
N GLY A 144 7.28 -4.91 -0.61
CA GLY A 144 8.14 -3.83 -1.06
C GLY A 144 9.18 -3.52 0.01
N ARG A 145 10.19 -2.77 -0.38
CA ARG A 145 11.11 -2.11 0.55
C ARG A 145 10.64 -0.69 0.89
N LEU A 146 9.89 -0.08 -0.02
CA LEU A 146 9.34 1.24 0.10
C LEU A 146 7.83 1.20 -0.16
N PHE A 147 7.08 2.02 0.58
CA PHE A 147 5.63 2.12 0.43
C PHE A 147 5.15 3.57 0.47
N VAL A 148 4.13 3.85 -0.34
CA VAL A 148 3.29 5.03 -0.24
C VAL A 148 1.95 4.57 0.32
N ASP A 149 1.65 4.94 1.55
CA ASP A 149 0.41 4.58 2.23
C ASP A 149 -0.55 5.76 2.17
N ILE A 150 -1.75 5.54 1.63
CA ILE A 150 -2.88 6.46 1.78
C ILE A 150 -3.68 5.98 2.98
N GLU A 151 -3.46 6.64 4.11
CA GLU A 151 -4.03 6.27 5.41
C GLU A 151 -5.49 6.74 5.50
N GLU A 152 -6.25 6.14 6.42
CA GLU A 152 -7.66 6.47 6.65
C GLU A 152 -8.56 6.22 5.44
N VAL A 153 -8.32 5.11 4.74
CA VAL A 153 -9.08 4.70 3.54
C VAL A 153 -9.51 3.24 3.67
N PHE A 154 -10.81 2.96 3.62
CA PHE A 154 -11.28 1.58 3.70
C PHE A 154 -10.92 0.77 2.43
N PRO A 155 -10.62 -0.53 2.53
CA PRO A 155 -10.31 -1.36 1.37
C PRO A 155 -11.40 -1.32 0.30
N GLY A 156 -10.96 -1.02 -0.93
CA GLY A 156 -11.83 -0.95 -2.09
C GLY A 156 -12.55 0.39 -2.25
N GLU A 157 -12.47 1.31 -1.29
CA GLU A 157 -13.06 2.64 -1.43
C GLU A 157 -12.20 3.57 -2.28
N ALA A 158 -10.88 3.46 -2.21
CA ALA A 158 -9.98 4.25 -3.05
C ALA A 158 -9.21 3.38 -4.05
N LEU A 159 -8.94 3.95 -5.22
CA LEU A 159 -8.16 3.35 -6.29
C LEU A 159 -7.17 4.39 -6.81
N PRO A 160 -5.88 4.02 -7.00
CA PRO A 160 -4.97 4.91 -7.69
C PRO A 160 -5.37 5.04 -9.15
N THR A 161 -5.36 6.26 -9.68
CA THR A 161 -5.60 6.49 -11.10
C THR A 161 -4.43 5.98 -11.94
N PRO A 162 -4.64 5.68 -13.24
CA PRO A 162 -3.54 5.40 -14.15
C PRO A 162 -2.47 6.50 -14.14
N GLY A 163 -2.88 7.77 -14.09
CA GLY A 163 -1.96 8.91 -14.05
C GLY A 163 -1.04 8.90 -12.81
N LEU A 164 -1.55 8.52 -11.64
CA LEU A 164 -0.71 8.33 -10.45
C LEU A 164 0.29 7.18 -10.64
N MET A 165 -0.17 6.05 -11.21
CA MET A 165 0.70 4.88 -11.44
C MET A 165 1.82 5.21 -12.44
N ASP A 166 1.51 5.94 -13.50
CA ASP A 166 2.47 6.40 -14.50
C ASP A 166 3.47 7.40 -13.89
N THR A 167 2.98 8.32 -13.06
CA THR A 167 3.82 9.29 -12.33
C THR A 167 4.82 8.59 -11.42
N LEU A 168 4.35 7.63 -10.61
CA LEU A 168 5.20 6.83 -9.74
C LEU A 168 6.26 6.06 -10.54
N ALA A 169 5.87 5.48 -11.67
CA ALA A 169 6.79 4.76 -12.54
C ALA A 169 7.83 5.67 -13.20
N ALA A 170 7.43 6.87 -13.61
CA ALA A 170 8.34 7.86 -14.19
C ALA A 170 9.35 8.38 -13.17
N ILE A 171 8.93 8.67 -11.94
CA ILE A 171 9.83 9.13 -10.86
C ILE A 171 10.80 8.03 -10.47
N SER A 172 10.32 6.80 -10.30
CA SER A 172 11.11 5.72 -9.72
C SER A 172 11.85 4.85 -10.73
N GLY A 173 11.50 4.91 -12.01
CA GLY A 173 12.00 4.00 -13.04
C GLY A 173 11.50 2.54 -12.92
N HIS A 174 10.44 2.30 -12.15
CA HIS A 174 9.92 0.94 -11.88
C HIS A 174 8.39 0.91 -12.02
N PRO A 175 7.79 -0.19 -12.50
CA PRO A 175 6.34 -0.33 -12.46
C PRO A 175 5.83 -0.48 -11.03
N TRP A 176 4.68 0.12 -10.71
CA TRP A 176 4.07 0.07 -9.38
C TRP A 176 2.83 -0.81 -9.34
N ARG A 177 2.49 -1.25 -8.14
CA ARG A 177 1.25 -1.96 -7.83
C ARG A 177 0.61 -1.36 -6.59
N TYR A 178 -0.62 -1.79 -6.31
CA TYR A 178 -1.31 -1.41 -5.09
C TYR A 178 -2.04 -2.59 -4.44
N PHE A 179 -2.28 -2.48 -3.14
CA PHE A 179 -3.08 -3.42 -2.36
C PHE A 179 -3.68 -2.70 -1.15
N TYR A 180 -4.62 -3.35 -0.46
CA TYR A 180 -5.27 -2.80 0.72
C TYR A 180 -4.83 -3.52 1.98
N GLN A 181 -4.58 -2.75 3.03
CA GLN A 181 -4.29 -3.26 4.36
C GLN A 181 -5.29 -2.69 5.35
N GLN A 182 -5.96 -3.55 6.12
CA GLN A 182 -6.69 -3.14 7.32
C GLN A 182 -5.92 -3.55 8.56
N ASP A 183 -5.90 -2.63 9.52
CA ASP A 183 -5.29 -2.87 10.82
C ASP A 183 -5.99 -4.00 11.57
N ARG A 184 -5.21 -4.69 12.40
CA ARG A 184 -5.65 -5.87 13.16
C ARG A 184 -6.49 -5.48 14.36
#